data_AF-A0A7V5KZP9-F1
#
_entry.id   AF-A0A7V5KZP9-F1
#
_cell.length_a   1.000
_cell.length_b   1.000
_cell.length_c   1.000
_cell.angle_alpha   90.00
_cell.angle_beta   90.00
_cell.angle_gamma   90.00
#
_symmetry.space_group_name_H-M   'P 1'
#
loop_
_entity.id
_entity.type
_entity.pdbx_description
1 polymer ?
#
loop_
_entity_poly.entity_id
_entity_poly.type
_entity_poly.pdbx_seq_one_letter_code
_entity_poly.pdbx_strand_id
1 'polypeptide(L)'
;MQLNGIEFSEEPKKLSAYYSAPSQNIAVLERKLLHQGFEILAVTSIFPDSSVITITNEELKNTNSYMATLQISVNTEDVRVQNPSYLGAAYLGEKYYYGMFYDTITALENVLGTLHSSAEKLNVKELGNYCFMYGLPKKDDILNIKADANLLNKISTKEAKRHITYQLKLPNGTTLIGHKLNHKTNEFLNVLGEHRSSHVLPYEAMIKDNVVSIMNPKYYLALSFPELTLEQFIQIASTPDQIYRNIKKVYQ
;
A
#
# COMPACT_ATOMS: atom_id res chain seq x y z
N MET A 1 -21.33 7.57 13.47
CA MET A 1 -20.74 6.61 14.42
C MET A 1 -19.34 7.11 14.76
N GLN A 2 -18.96 7.11 16.03
CA GLN A 2 -17.68 7.68 16.49
C GLN A 2 -16.80 6.54 17.00
N LEU A 3 -15.61 6.39 16.42
CA LEU A 3 -14.54 5.58 16.98
C LEU A 3 -13.60 6.49 17.81
N ASN A 4 -12.71 5.93 18.62
CA ASN A 4 -11.77 6.72 19.42
C ASN A 4 -10.71 7.37 18.50
N GLY A 5 -11.04 8.55 17.98
CA GLY A 5 -10.14 9.39 17.19
C GLY A 5 -10.54 9.59 15.72
N ILE A 6 -11.54 8.85 15.22
CA ILE A 6 -12.04 8.98 13.84
C ILE A 6 -13.56 9.11 13.84
N GLU A 7 -14.06 10.20 13.26
CA GLU A 7 -15.49 10.52 13.18
C GLU A 7 -16.03 10.28 11.76
N PHE A 8 -17.06 9.45 11.64
CA PHE A 8 -17.70 9.13 10.35
C PHE A 8 -19.04 9.85 10.11
N SER A 9 -19.33 10.90 10.89
CA SER A 9 -20.58 11.66 10.75
C SER A 9 -20.56 12.58 9.52
N GLU A 10 -19.39 13.10 9.16
CA GLU A 10 -19.17 14.01 8.03
C GLU A 10 -17.81 13.71 7.39
N GLU A 11 -17.72 13.80 6.06
CA GLU A 11 -16.45 13.66 5.35
C GLU A 11 -15.49 14.81 5.71
N PRO A 12 -14.29 14.52 6.23
CA PRO A 12 -13.34 15.56 6.56
C PRO A 12 -12.81 16.23 5.29
N LYS A 13 -12.46 17.52 5.36
CA LYS A 13 -11.85 18.23 4.22
C LYS A 13 -10.56 17.58 3.74
N LYS A 14 -9.79 17.01 4.67
CA LYS A 14 -8.50 16.36 4.41
C LYS A 14 -8.43 14.99 5.07
N LEU A 15 -7.77 14.04 4.42
CA LEU A 15 -7.46 12.72 4.95
C LEU A 15 -5.94 12.58 5.13
N SER A 16 -5.51 11.94 6.21
CA SER A 16 -4.09 11.58 6.40
C SER A 16 -3.71 10.38 5.57
N ALA A 17 -2.47 10.34 5.07
CA ALA A 17 -1.97 9.22 4.28
C ALA A 17 -1.95 7.90 5.07
N TYR A 18 -1.67 7.98 6.37
CA TYR A 18 -1.63 6.84 7.27
C TYR A 18 -2.13 7.22 8.68
N TYR A 19 -2.29 6.20 9.51
CA TYR A 19 -2.49 6.31 10.94
C TYR A 19 -1.27 5.77 11.69
N SER A 20 -0.97 6.31 12.86
CA SER A 20 0.03 5.78 13.78
C SER A 20 -0.60 5.28 15.07
N ALA A 21 0.06 4.32 15.69
CA ALA A 21 -0.27 3.74 16.99
C ALA A 21 1.02 3.33 17.73
N PRO A 22 0.99 3.11 19.05
CA PRO A 22 2.15 2.63 19.79
C PRO A 22 2.72 1.34 19.21
N SER A 23 4.06 1.20 19.25
CA SER A 23 4.73 -0.03 18.81
C SER A 23 4.20 -1.27 19.54
N GLN A 24 4.09 -2.38 18.81
CA GLN A 24 3.63 -3.67 19.34
C GLN A 24 4.51 -4.80 18.82
N ASN A 25 4.63 -5.86 19.61
CA ASN A 25 5.27 -7.08 19.15
C ASN A 25 4.53 -7.68 17.95
N ILE A 26 5.26 -8.02 16.88
CA ILE A 26 4.69 -8.53 15.63
C ILE A 26 3.82 -9.77 15.87
N ALA A 27 4.29 -10.77 16.62
CA ALA A 27 3.52 -11.99 16.86
C ALA A 27 2.24 -11.74 17.67
N VAL A 28 2.25 -10.75 18.57
CA VAL A 28 1.02 -10.30 19.27
C VAL A 28 0.06 -9.64 18.28
N LEU A 29 0.58 -8.77 17.42
CA LEU A 29 -0.18 -8.05 16.43
C LEU A 29 -0.84 -9.00 15.42
N GLU A 30 -0.12 -9.99 14.91
CA GLU A 30 -0.65 -11.01 14.01
C GLU A 30 -1.85 -11.75 14.62
N ARG A 31 -1.77 -12.17 15.89
CA ARG A 31 -2.88 -12.83 16.57
C ARG A 31 -4.10 -11.93 16.70
N LYS A 32 -3.91 -10.64 17.04
CA LYS A 32 -5.00 -9.67 17.14
C LYS A 32 -5.66 -9.41 15.79
N LEU A 33 -4.87 -9.27 14.72
CA LEU A 33 -5.36 -9.09 13.35
C LEU A 33 -6.25 -10.28 12.94
N LEU A 34 -5.76 -11.51 13.11
CA LEU A 34 -6.54 -12.72 12.80
C LEU A 34 -7.84 -12.79 13.62
N HIS A 35 -7.78 -12.45 14.91
CA HIS A 35 -8.96 -12.44 15.78
C HIS A 35 -10.01 -11.41 15.35
N GLN A 36 -9.58 -10.29 14.76
CA GLN A 36 -10.46 -9.23 14.24
C GLN A 36 -10.88 -9.46 12.78
N GLY A 37 -10.67 -10.67 12.23
CA GLY A 37 -11.16 -11.07 10.92
C GLY A 37 -10.29 -10.64 9.74
N PHE A 38 -9.06 -10.17 9.99
CA PHE A 38 -8.10 -9.94 8.92
C PHE A 38 -7.44 -11.23 8.47
N GLU A 39 -7.19 -11.34 7.17
CA GLU A 39 -6.25 -12.29 6.60
C GLU A 39 -4.86 -11.65 6.54
N ILE A 40 -3.84 -12.37 7.01
CA ILE A 40 -2.44 -11.95 6.90
C ILE A 40 -1.84 -12.63 5.69
N LEU A 41 -1.46 -11.84 4.69
CA LEU A 41 -0.94 -12.33 3.42
C LEU A 41 0.58 -12.51 3.45
N ALA A 42 1.28 -11.63 4.17
CA ALA A 42 2.73 -11.70 4.33
C ALA A 42 3.20 -10.90 5.54
N VAL A 43 4.34 -11.30 6.10
CA VAL A 43 5.17 -10.51 7.00
C VAL A 43 6.54 -10.38 6.35
N THR A 44 6.95 -9.17 5.99
CA THR A 44 8.17 -8.91 5.23
C THR A 44 9.10 -7.98 6.00
N SER A 45 10.30 -8.44 6.35
CA SER A 45 11.35 -7.55 6.83
C SER A 45 11.85 -6.67 5.68
N ILE A 46 11.77 -5.35 5.88
CA ILE A 46 12.23 -4.32 4.94
C ILE A 46 13.63 -3.87 5.35
N PHE A 47 13.81 -3.57 6.64
CA PHE A 47 15.07 -3.28 7.31
C PHE A 47 15.22 -4.16 8.57
N PRO A 48 16.41 -4.21 9.21
CA PRO A 48 16.60 -5.01 10.42
C PRO A 48 15.62 -4.71 11.57
N ASP A 49 15.18 -3.46 11.68
CA ASP A 49 14.28 -2.92 12.72
C ASP A 49 12.89 -2.56 12.20
N SER A 50 12.58 -2.88 10.93
CA SER A 50 11.34 -2.49 10.27
C SER A 50 10.77 -3.64 9.45
N SER A 51 9.56 -4.08 9.82
CA SER A 51 8.81 -5.11 9.10
C SER A 51 7.47 -4.58 8.66
N VAL A 52 6.94 -5.14 7.57
CA VAL A 52 5.58 -4.86 7.10
C VAL A 52 4.74 -6.10 7.18
N ILE A 53 3.55 -5.96 7.77
CA ILE A 53 2.47 -6.93 7.70
C ILE A 53 1.51 -6.49 6.59
N THR A 54 1.32 -7.32 5.58
CA THR A 54 0.30 -7.10 4.55
C THR A 54 -0.97 -7.84 4.93
N ILE A 55 -2.08 -7.11 5.00
CA ILE A 55 -3.38 -7.64 5.42
C ILE A 55 -4.45 -7.41 4.36
N THR A 56 -5.51 -8.19 4.45
CA THR A 56 -6.76 -7.97 3.71
C THR A 56 -7.97 -8.41 4.55
N ASN A 57 -9.17 -8.06 4.11
CA ASN A 57 -10.45 -8.53 4.62
C ASN A 57 -11.50 -8.47 3.49
N GLU A 58 -12.77 -8.76 3.78
CA GLU A 58 -13.80 -8.75 2.74
C GLU A 58 -14.05 -7.37 2.11
N GLU A 59 -14.14 -6.29 2.91
CA GLU A 59 -14.31 -4.92 2.40
C GLU A 59 -13.21 -4.56 1.39
N LEU A 60 -11.96 -4.84 1.75
CA LEU A 60 -10.80 -4.58 0.90
C LEU A 60 -10.85 -5.43 -0.37
N LYS A 61 -11.03 -6.76 -0.26
CA LYS A 61 -11.12 -7.67 -1.43
C LYS A 61 -12.21 -7.25 -2.42
N ASN A 62 -13.35 -6.77 -1.92
CA ASN A 62 -14.49 -6.37 -2.75
C ASN A 62 -14.22 -5.11 -3.59
N THR A 63 -13.19 -4.33 -3.27
CA THR A 63 -12.76 -3.20 -4.13
C THR A 63 -12.24 -3.65 -5.49
N ASN A 64 -11.79 -4.91 -5.62
CA ASN A 64 -11.25 -5.48 -6.85
C ASN A 64 -10.13 -4.62 -7.49
N SER A 65 -9.31 -3.98 -6.65
CA SER A 65 -8.30 -2.98 -7.05
C SER A 65 -7.02 -3.12 -6.20
N TYR A 66 -6.03 -2.25 -6.40
CA TYR A 66 -4.86 -2.11 -5.50
C TYR A 66 -5.23 -1.73 -4.06
N MET A 67 -6.48 -1.30 -3.81
CA MET A 67 -7.01 -1.09 -2.45
C MET A 67 -7.35 -2.40 -1.73
N ALA A 68 -7.22 -3.56 -2.38
CA ALA A 68 -7.59 -4.84 -1.79
C ALA A 68 -6.64 -5.33 -0.71
N THR A 69 -5.57 -4.60 -0.44
CA THR A 69 -4.61 -4.87 0.62
C THR A 69 -4.27 -3.57 1.35
N LEU A 70 -3.94 -3.70 2.63
CA LEU A 70 -3.35 -2.64 3.42
C LEU A 70 -2.01 -3.10 3.96
N GLN A 71 -1.10 -2.14 4.11
CA GLN A 71 0.21 -2.37 4.68
C GLN A 71 0.31 -1.73 6.08
N ILE A 72 0.85 -2.51 7.02
CA ILE A 72 1.14 -2.09 8.39
C ILE A 72 2.65 -2.19 8.60
N SER A 73 3.35 -1.06 8.75
CA SER A 73 4.74 -1.04 9.19
C SER A 73 4.83 -1.13 10.70
N VAL A 74 5.69 -2.02 11.18
CA VAL A 74 5.99 -2.22 12.60
C VAL A 74 7.48 -1.97 12.77
N ASN A 75 7.82 -0.97 13.59
CA ASN A 75 9.18 -0.66 13.99
C ASN A 75 9.25 -0.51 15.52
N THR A 76 10.42 -0.18 16.06
CA THR A 76 10.65 -0.07 17.51
C THR A 76 9.95 1.13 18.15
N GLU A 77 9.64 2.18 17.38
CA GLU A 77 9.04 3.41 17.87
C GLU A 77 7.51 3.38 17.77
N ASP A 78 6.98 3.02 16.60
CA ASP A 78 5.55 3.05 16.29
C ASP A 78 5.10 1.90 15.38
N VAL A 79 3.78 1.74 15.30
CA VAL A 79 3.11 1.07 14.20
C VAL A 79 2.48 2.13 13.31
N ARG A 80 2.60 1.99 11.99
CA ARG A 80 1.87 2.81 11.02
C ARG A 80 1.09 1.94 10.07
N VAL A 81 -0.16 2.29 9.84
CA VAL A 81 -1.05 1.60 8.90
C VAL A 81 -1.55 2.59 7.87
N GLN A 82 -1.51 2.21 6.61
CA GLN A 82 -2.10 3.01 5.54
C GLN A 82 -3.57 3.34 5.85
N ASN A 83 -3.99 4.55 5.52
CA ASN A 83 -5.37 4.97 5.73
C ASN A 83 -6.24 4.49 4.56
N PRO A 84 -7.18 3.54 4.77
CA PRO A 84 -8.00 3.04 3.67
C PRO A 84 -8.93 4.09 3.07
N SER A 85 -9.35 5.09 3.84
CA SER A 85 -10.14 6.22 3.31
C SER A 85 -9.31 7.07 2.35
N TYR A 86 -8.04 7.34 2.68
CA TYR A 86 -7.14 8.12 1.83
C TYR A 86 -6.82 7.38 0.52
N LEU A 87 -6.41 6.12 0.62
CA LEU A 87 -6.10 5.30 -0.56
C LEU A 87 -7.35 5.00 -1.39
N GLY A 88 -8.50 4.77 -0.74
CA GLY A 88 -9.79 4.59 -1.39
C GLY A 88 -10.19 5.78 -2.24
N ALA A 89 -10.11 7.00 -1.69
CA ALA A 89 -10.38 8.23 -2.42
C ALA A 89 -9.43 8.42 -3.63
N ALA A 90 -8.17 8.02 -3.48
CA ALA A 90 -7.18 8.12 -4.56
C ALA A 90 -7.34 7.04 -5.65
N TYR A 91 -7.65 5.79 -5.27
CA TYR A 91 -7.61 4.65 -6.19
C TYR A 91 -8.98 4.33 -6.81
N LEU A 92 -10.07 4.51 -6.05
CA LEU A 92 -11.41 4.12 -6.49
C LEU A 92 -12.15 5.26 -7.19
N GLY A 93 -11.68 6.51 -7.04
CA GLY A 93 -12.28 7.68 -7.67
C GLY A 93 -13.77 7.80 -7.35
N GLU A 94 -14.62 7.87 -8.38
CA GLU A 94 -16.08 8.00 -8.23
C GLU A 94 -16.75 6.83 -7.49
N LYS A 95 -16.10 5.67 -7.39
CA LYS A 95 -16.64 4.54 -6.63
C LYS A 95 -16.48 4.70 -5.12
N TYR A 96 -15.58 5.57 -4.68
CA TYR A 96 -15.33 5.80 -3.26
C TYR A 96 -16.44 6.66 -2.64
N TYR A 97 -16.81 6.32 -1.41
CA TYR A 97 -17.58 7.19 -0.52
C TYR A 97 -17.00 7.12 0.89
N TYR A 98 -17.04 8.23 1.63
CA TYR A 98 -16.55 8.25 3.00
C TYR A 98 -17.34 7.30 3.89
N GLY A 99 -16.64 6.47 4.66
CA GLY A 99 -17.23 5.39 5.45
C GLY A 99 -17.27 4.02 4.74
N MET A 100 -16.85 3.92 3.46
CA MET A 100 -16.74 2.65 2.74
C MET A 100 -15.89 1.59 3.46
N PHE A 101 -14.93 2.01 4.28
CA PHE A 101 -14.01 1.12 5.02
C PHE A 101 -14.22 1.20 6.53
N TYR A 102 -15.46 1.45 6.96
CA TYR A 102 -15.80 1.64 8.36
C TYR A 102 -15.44 0.40 9.20
N ASP A 103 -15.79 -0.81 8.73
CA ASP A 103 -15.52 -2.03 9.49
C ASP A 103 -14.02 -2.32 9.54
N THR A 104 -13.31 -2.09 8.44
CA THR A 104 -11.85 -2.18 8.37
C THR A 104 -11.17 -1.25 9.38
N ILE A 105 -11.56 0.02 9.45
CA ILE A 105 -10.96 0.98 10.38
C ILE A 105 -11.31 0.61 11.83
N THR A 106 -12.55 0.20 12.09
CA THR A 106 -12.98 -0.27 13.42
C THR A 106 -12.16 -1.47 13.89
N ALA A 107 -11.98 -2.46 13.02
CA ALA A 107 -11.16 -3.63 13.31
C ALA A 107 -9.69 -3.24 13.55
N LEU A 108 -9.13 -2.33 12.74
CA LEU A 108 -7.77 -1.82 12.95
C LEU A 108 -7.61 -1.12 14.32
N GLU A 109 -8.57 -0.30 14.73
CA GLU A 109 -8.54 0.36 16.04
C GLU A 109 -8.64 -0.64 17.20
N ASN A 110 -9.45 -1.70 17.07
CA ASN A 110 -9.51 -2.78 18.06
C ASN A 110 -8.19 -3.56 18.17
N VAL A 111 -7.43 -3.65 17.07
CA VAL A 111 -6.11 -4.31 17.04
C VAL A 111 -5.02 -3.40 17.61
N LEU A 112 -4.97 -2.16 17.10
CA LEU A 112 -3.85 -1.24 17.28
C LEU A 112 -4.01 -0.31 18.49
N GLY A 113 -5.23 -0.19 19.02
CA GLY A 113 -5.60 0.86 19.95
C GLY A 113 -5.96 2.16 19.21
N THR A 114 -5.99 3.27 19.95
CA THR A 114 -6.29 4.60 19.40
C THR A 114 -5.42 4.91 18.18
N LEU A 115 -6.08 5.18 17.06
CA LEU A 115 -5.42 5.55 15.82
C LEU A 115 -5.20 7.06 15.76
N HIS A 116 -3.96 7.48 15.57
CA HIS A 116 -3.61 8.88 15.40
C HIS A 116 -3.42 9.21 13.92
N SER A 117 -4.16 10.20 13.42
CA SER A 117 -3.96 10.68 12.04
C SER A 117 -2.58 11.28 11.88
N SER A 118 -1.87 10.88 10.84
CA SER A 118 -0.57 11.46 10.50
C SER A 118 -0.69 12.93 10.05
N ALA A 119 0.42 13.66 10.04
CA ALA A 119 0.43 15.06 9.62
C ALA A 119 0.28 15.21 8.09
N GLU A 120 0.74 14.20 7.36
CA GLU A 120 0.77 14.10 5.90
C GLU A 120 -0.66 13.93 5.37
N LYS A 121 -1.24 15.00 4.83
CA LYS A 121 -2.67 15.07 4.52
C LYS A 121 -2.94 15.72 3.16
N LEU A 122 -3.89 15.16 2.41
CA LEU A 122 -4.39 15.78 1.17
C LEU A 122 -5.89 16.09 1.27
N ASN A 123 -6.35 17.04 0.45
CA ASN A 123 -7.78 17.32 0.36
C ASN A 123 -8.50 16.14 -0.31
N VAL A 124 -9.62 15.71 0.27
CA VAL A 124 -10.34 14.52 -0.20
C VAL A 124 -10.80 14.68 -1.65
N LYS A 125 -11.26 15.89 -2.00
CA LYS A 125 -11.71 16.24 -3.36
C LYS A 125 -10.59 16.20 -4.41
N GLU A 126 -9.33 16.27 -3.99
CA GLU A 126 -8.18 16.27 -4.90
C GLU A 126 -7.61 14.86 -5.12
N LEU A 127 -7.84 13.93 -4.19
CA LEU A 127 -7.22 12.59 -4.20
C LEU A 127 -7.53 11.81 -5.48
N GLY A 128 -8.79 11.81 -5.94
CA GLY A 128 -9.18 11.06 -7.15
C GLY A 128 -8.52 11.55 -8.45
N ASN A 129 -7.98 12.77 -8.45
CA ASN A 129 -7.29 13.39 -9.59
C ASN A 129 -5.82 13.72 -9.29
N TYR A 130 -5.28 13.19 -8.19
CA TYR A 130 -3.96 13.55 -7.69
C TYR A 130 -2.87 13.27 -8.73
N CYS A 131 -1.94 14.20 -8.84
CA CYS A 131 -0.62 14.03 -9.41
C CYS A 131 0.33 14.91 -8.64
N PHE A 132 1.58 14.45 -8.46
CA PHE A 132 2.58 15.19 -7.69
C PHE A 132 2.81 16.62 -8.21
N MET A 133 2.98 16.74 -9.53
CA MET A 133 3.10 18.01 -10.24
C MET A 133 2.41 17.88 -11.59
N TYR A 134 2.02 19.01 -12.17
CA TYR A 134 1.46 19.05 -13.50
C TYR A 134 2.40 18.37 -14.52
N GLY A 135 1.86 17.47 -15.33
CA GLY A 135 2.61 16.69 -16.31
C GLY A 135 3.29 15.42 -15.76
N LEU A 136 3.17 15.14 -14.46
CA LEU A 136 3.57 13.85 -13.89
C LEU A 136 2.42 12.84 -13.88
N PRO A 137 2.73 11.53 -13.77
CA PRO A 137 1.73 10.47 -13.80
C PRO A 137 0.62 10.62 -12.74
N LYS A 138 -0.58 10.24 -13.14
CA LYS A 138 -1.81 10.09 -12.33
C LYS A 138 -2.11 8.62 -12.06
N LYS A 139 -3.18 8.36 -11.30
CA LYS A 139 -3.66 7.01 -10.99
C LYS A 139 -3.88 6.12 -12.22
N ASP A 140 -4.33 6.71 -13.33
CA ASP A 140 -4.71 5.99 -14.55
C ASP A 140 -3.52 5.74 -15.50
N ASP A 141 -2.35 6.32 -15.22
CA ASP A 141 -1.11 6.14 -16.00
C ASP A 141 -0.40 4.81 -15.63
N ILE A 142 -1.18 3.73 -15.61
CA ILE A 142 -0.76 2.38 -15.26
C ILE A 142 0.31 1.87 -16.24
N LEU A 143 1.37 1.26 -15.72
CA LEU A 143 2.43 0.67 -16.52
C LEU A 143 2.16 -0.82 -16.75
N ASN A 144 2.05 -1.22 -18.02
CA ASN A 144 1.94 -2.63 -18.39
C ASN A 144 3.33 -3.25 -18.55
N ILE A 145 3.54 -4.42 -17.94
CA ILE A 145 4.82 -5.14 -17.98
C ILE A 145 4.84 -6.14 -19.13
N LYS A 146 3.83 -7.02 -19.22
CA LYS A 146 3.65 -7.96 -20.34
C LYS A 146 2.32 -8.71 -20.27
N ALA A 147 1.82 -9.15 -21.43
CA ALA A 147 0.89 -10.27 -21.56
C ALA A 147 1.65 -11.55 -21.92
N ASP A 148 1.49 -12.64 -21.15
CA ASP A 148 2.17 -13.92 -21.44
C ASP A 148 1.25 -15.08 -21.06
N ALA A 149 0.99 -16.00 -21.99
CA ALA A 149 0.13 -17.16 -21.74
C ALA A 149 0.70 -18.10 -20.66
N ASN A 150 2.01 -18.06 -20.41
CA ASN A 150 2.68 -18.87 -19.39
C ASN A 150 2.93 -18.11 -18.08
N LEU A 151 2.28 -16.97 -17.87
CA LEU A 151 2.50 -16.09 -16.72
C LEU A 151 2.45 -16.83 -15.37
N LEU A 152 1.44 -17.69 -15.18
CA LEU A 152 1.27 -18.48 -13.95
C LEU A 152 2.43 -19.44 -13.69
N ASN A 153 3.00 -20.03 -14.76
CA ASN A 153 4.16 -20.91 -14.64
C ASN A 153 5.41 -20.13 -14.21
N LYS A 154 5.60 -18.92 -14.75
CA LYS A 154 6.76 -18.07 -14.42
C LYS A 154 6.78 -17.65 -12.96
N ILE A 155 5.65 -17.15 -12.46
CA ILE A 155 5.53 -16.71 -11.05
C ILE A 155 5.55 -17.87 -10.06
N SER A 156 5.36 -19.11 -10.54
CA SER A 156 5.40 -20.31 -9.70
C SER A 156 6.82 -20.86 -9.48
N THR A 157 7.81 -20.39 -10.25
CA THR A 157 9.20 -20.84 -10.14
C THR A 157 9.81 -20.49 -8.78
N LYS A 158 10.78 -21.29 -8.33
CA LYS A 158 11.49 -21.02 -7.07
C LYS A 158 12.17 -19.64 -7.10
N GLU A 159 12.72 -19.24 -8.23
CA GLU A 159 13.39 -17.95 -8.36
C GLU A 159 12.41 -16.77 -8.30
N ALA A 160 11.30 -16.81 -9.05
CA ALA A 160 10.27 -15.78 -8.99
C ALA A 160 9.70 -15.63 -7.57
N LYS A 161 9.46 -16.76 -6.87
CA LYS A 161 8.96 -16.78 -5.49
C LYS A 161 9.89 -16.08 -4.48
N ARG A 162 11.19 -15.91 -4.77
CA ARG A 162 12.10 -15.14 -3.89
C ARG A 162 11.83 -13.63 -3.94
N HIS A 163 11.12 -13.18 -4.97
CA HIS A 163 10.76 -11.79 -5.20
C HIS A 163 9.27 -11.51 -4.97
N ILE A 164 8.47 -12.51 -4.60
CA ILE A 164 7.04 -12.39 -4.32
C ILE A 164 6.83 -12.53 -2.81
N THR A 165 6.12 -11.58 -2.21
CA THR A 165 5.75 -11.63 -0.78
C THR A 165 4.42 -12.34 -0.57
N TYR A 166 3.44 -12.08 -1.43
CA TYR A 166 2.13 -12.74 -1.41
C TYR A 166 1.47 -12.78 -2.80
N GLN A 167 0.44 -13.61 -2.91
CA GLN A 167 -0.50 -13.62 -4.03
C GLN A 167 -1.92 -13.63 -3.48
N LEU A 168 -2.78 -12.74 -3.95
CA LEU A 168 -4.18 -12.61 -3.53
C LEU A 168 -5.08 -12.67 -4.75
N LYS A 169 -5.94 -13.69 -4.84
CA LYS A 169 -6.98 -13.76 -5.88
C LYS A 169 -8.22 -13.01 -5.41
N LEU A 170 -8.67 -12.06 -6.22
CA LEU A 170 -9.82 -11.19 -5.95
C LEU A 170 -11.13 -11.79 -6.51
N PRO A 171 -12.29 -11.37 -6.01
CA PRO A 171 -13.59 -11.89 -6.45
C PRO A 171 -13.84 -11.79 -7.95
N ASN A 172 -13.36 -10.73 -8.61
CA ASN A 172 -13.50 -10.54 -10.06
C ASN A 172 -12.52 -11.39 -10.90
N GLY A 173 -11.72 -12.27 -10.28
CA GLY A 173 -10.74 -13.12 -10.94
C GLY A 173 -9.36 -12.50 -11.16
N THR A 174 -9.18 -11.20 -10.86
CA THR A 174 -7.87 -10.55 -10.86
C THR A 174 -7.00 -11.09 -9.73
N THR A 175 -5.69 -11.14 -9.92
CA THR A 175 -4.74 -11.52 -8.87
C THR A 175 -3.81 -10.34 -8.55
N LEU A 176 -3.73 -9.94 -7.27
CA LEU A 176 -2.69 -9.05 -6.78
C LEU A 176 -1.47 -9.84 -6.34
N ILE A 177 -0.29 -9.31 -6.66
CA ILE A 177 1.00 -9.88 -6.31
C ILE A 177 1.82 -8.81 -5.60
N GLY A 178 2.21 -9.07 -4.35
CA GLY A 178 3.16 -8.22 -3.64
C GLY A 178 4.60 -8.59 -4.01
N HIS A 179 5.44 -7.59 -4.28
CA HIS A 179 6.83 -7.80 -4.68
C HIS A 179 7.80 -7.35 -3.59
N LYS A 180 8.72 -8.25 -3.26
CA LYS A 180 9.90 -7.91 -2.47
C LYS A 180 10.91 -7.23 -3.39
N LEU A 181 11.04 -5.92 -3.25
CA LEU A 181 12.09 -5.17 -3.89
C LEU A 181 13.45 -5.51 -3.27
N ASN A 182 14.52 -5.36 -4.04
CA ASN A 182 15.87 -5.56 -3.52
C ASN A 182 16.26 -4.42 -2.55
N HIS A 183 17.24 -4.69 -1.68
CA HIS A 183 17.70 -3.74 -0.66
C HIS A 183 18.10 -2.38 -1.23
N LYS A 184 18.83 -2.33 -2.37
CA LYS A 184 19.24 -1.07 -2.99
C LYS A 184 18.06 -0.24 -3.46
N THR A 185 17.00 -0.90 -3.93
CA THR A 185 15.78 -0.22 -4.32
C THR A 185 15.02 0.31 -3.10
N ASN A 186 15.06 -0.35 -1.94
CA ASN A 186 14.42 0.15 -0.71
C ASN A 186 15.12 1.35 -0.07
N GLU A 187 16.39 1.63 -0.41
CA GLU A 187 17.18 2.73 0.16
C GLU A 187 16.54 4.12 -0.02
N PHE A 188 15.57 4.28 -0.93
CA PHE A 188 14.84 5.55 -1.05
C PHE A 188 14.21 5.98 0.28
N LEU A 189 13.76 5.03 1.13
CA LEU A 189 13.22 5.33 2.44
C LEU A 189 14.27 6.01 3.33
N ASN A 190 15.52 5.57 3.29
CA ASN A 190 16.62 6.18 4.03
C ASN A 190 17.00 7.54 3.45
N VAL A 191 17.06 7.65 2.11
CA VAL A 191 17.34 8.92 1.41
C VAL A 191 16.33 10.00 1.77
N LEU A 192 15.05 9.64 1.89
CA LEU A 192 13.99 10.57 2.28
C LEU A 192 13.91 10.84 3.79
N GLY A 193 14.62 10.09 4.63
CA GLY A 193 14.44 10.11 6.08
C GLY A 193 13.17 9.40 6.57
N GLU A 194 12.50 8.64 5.71
CA GLU A 194 11.21 7.99 5.89
C GLU A 194 11.31 6.50 6.26
N HIS A 195 12.39 6.10 6.96
CA HIS A 195 12.65 4.70 7.35
C HIS A 195 11.49 4.03 8.13
N ARG A 196 10.70 4.81 8.86
CA ARG A 196 9.51 4.35 9.62
C ARG A 196 8.29 4.11 8.72
N SER A 197 8.28 4.69 7.52
CA SER A 197 7.18 4.63 6.56
C SER A 197 7.33 3.44 5.60
N SER A 198 7.76 2.29 6.11
CA SER A 198 7.96 1.08 5.30
C SER A 198 6.66 0.46 4.78
N HIS A 199 5.50 0.91 5.28
CA HIS A 199 4.16 0.52 4.80
C HIS A 199 3.87 0.93 3.35
N VAL A 200 4.79 1.65 2.69
CA VAL A 200 4.75 1.85 1.22
C VAL A 200 5.31 0.65 0.44
N LEU A 201 5.64 -0.44 1.13
CA LEU A 201 6.11 -1.69 0.59
C LEU A 201 5.28 -2.84 1.20
N PRO A 202 5.12 -3.98 0.52
CA PRO A 202 5.66 -4.34 -0.79
C PRO A 202 4.99 -3.55 -1.93
N TYR A 203 5.68 -3.45 -3.07
CA TYR A 203 5.07 -2.87 -4.27
C TYR A 203 4.19 -3.90 -4.97
N GLU A 204 3.01 -3.50 -5.39
CA GLU A 204 2.00 -4.41 -5.93
C GLU A 204 1.96 -4.42 -7.46
N ALA A 205 1.72 -5.60 -8.03
CA ALA A 205 1.28 -5.74 -9.41
C ALA A 205 -0.07 -6.43 -9.47
N MET A 206 -0.82 -6.10 -10.51
CA MET A 206 -2.13 -6.66 -10.79
C MET A 206 -2.07 -7.50 -12.05
N ILE A 207 -2.54 -8.75 -11.95
CA ILE A 207 -2.69 -9.68 -13.06
C ILE A 207 -4.17 -9.77 -13.41
N LYS A 208 -4.51 -9.32 -14.62
CA LYS A 208 -5.87 -9.43 -15.18
C LYS A 208 -5.77 -9.79 -16.65
N ASP A 209 -6.53 -10.79 -17.08
CA ASP A 209 -6.57 -11.25 -18.48
C ASP A 209 -5.16 -11.55 -19.04
N ASN A 210 -4.31 -12.19 -18.23
CA ASN A 210 -2.88 -12.46 -18.48
C ASN A 210 -1.98 -11.23 -18.66
N VAL A 211 -2.48 -10.02 -18.43
CA VAL A 211 -1.71 -8.78 -18.43
C VAL A 211 -1.24 -8.47 -17.02
N VAL A 212 0.07 -8.32 -16.86
CA VAL A 212 0.66 -7.76 -15.64
C VAL A 212 0.71 -6.24 -15.77
N SER A 213 0.12 -5.55 -14.81
CA SER A 213 0.14 -4.10 -14.70
C SER A 213 0.62 -3.67 -13.32
N ILE A 214 1.22 -2.49 -13.23
CA ILE A 214 1.59 -1.86 -11.97
C ILE A 214 1.14 -0.40 -11.96
N MET A 215 0.80 0.11 -10.78
CA MET A 215 0.66 1.55 -10.59
C MET A 215 1.97 2.24 -10.99
N ASN A 216 1.90 3.45 -11.54
CA ASN A 216 3.11 4.18 -11.88
C ASN A 216 3.93 4.49 -10.61
N PRO A 217 5.19 4.06 -10.48
CA PRO A 217 5.95 4.28 -9.24
C PRO A 217 6.14 5.75 -8.89
N LYS A 218 6.15 6.67 -9.86
CA LYS A 218 6.18 8.12 -9.57
C LYS A 218 4.91 8.58 -8.86
N TYR A 219 3.75 8.13 -9.35
CA TYR A 219 2.46 8.44 -8.74
C TYR A 219 2.34 7.80 -7.36
N TYR A 220 2.65 6.50 -7.24
CA TYR A 220 2.54 5.75 -5.99
C TYR A 220 3.40 6.33 -4.87
N LEU A 221 4.67 6.63 -5.16
CA LEU A 221 5.58 7.21 -4.16
C LEU A 221 5.12 8.61 -3.73
N ALA A 222 4.76 9.48 -4.67
CA ALA A 222 4.28 10.81 -4.33
C ALA A 222 2.97 10.80 -3.53
N LEU A 223 2.04 9.90 -3.87
CA LEU A 223 0.81 9.73 -3.12
C LEU A 223 1.09 9.21 -1.70
N SER A 224 2.08 8.34 -1.55
CA SER A 224 2.46 7.76 -0.25
C SER A 224 3.20 8.77 0.65
N PHE A 225 3.87 9.75 0.05
CA PHE A 225 4.58 10.83 0.73
C PHE A 225 4.03 12.19 0.25
N PRO A 226 2.83 12.61 0.67
CA PRO A 226 2.20 13.79 0.09
C PRO A 226 2.94 15.11 0.42
N GLU A 227 3.80 15.12 1.45
CA GLU A 227 4.67 16.25 1.81
C GLU A 227 6.02 16.23 1.07
N LEU A 228 6.20 15.32 0.13
CA LEU A 228 7.45 15.20 -0.64
C LEU A 228 7.73 16.52 -1.38
N THR A 229 8.91 17.08 -1.17
CA THR A 229 9.34 18.27 -1.91
C THR A 229 9.87 17.89 -3.29
N LEU A 230 9.94 18.86 -4.21
CA LEU A 230 10.59 18.65 -5.50
C LEU A 230 12.06 18.21 -5.34
N GLU A 231 12.77 18.78 -4.37
CA GLU A 231 14.16 18.39 -4.07
C GLU A 231 14.25 16.92 -3.69
N GLN A 232 13.42 16.47 -2.76
CA GLN A 232 13.36 15.07 -2.35
C GLN A 232 12.93 14.14 -3.50
N PHE A 233 11.97 14.56 -4.33
CA PHE A 233 11.56 13.79 -5.51
C PHE A 233 12.72 13.61 -6.51
N ILE A 234 13.57 14.64 -6.69
CA ILE A 234 14.78 14.56 -7.51
C ILE A 234 15.82 13.62 -6.87
N GLN A 235 16.00 13.65 -5.55
CA GLN A 235 16.94 12.76 -4.85
C GLN A 235 16.62 11.28 -5.09
N ILE A 236 15.34 10.92 -5.24
CA ILE A 236 14.88 9.55 -5.53
C ILE A 236 14.55 9.30 -7.00
N ALA A 237 14.97 10.16 -7.93
CA ALA A 237 14.52 10.12 -9.33
C ALA A 237 14.77 8.77 -10.04
N SER A 238 15.78 8.01 -9.60
CA SER A 238 16.08 6.68 -10.14
C SER A 238 15.21 5.56 -9.56
N THR A 239 14.60 5.77 -8.40
CA THR A 239 13.81 4.76 -7.65
C THR A 239 12.63 4.24 -8.46
N PRO A 240 11.81 5.07 -9.14
CA PRO A 240 10.72 4.59 -9.99
C PRO A 240 11.15 3.55 -11.04
N ASP A 241 12.24 3.83 -11.75
CA ASP A 241 12.79 2.93 -12.76
C ASP A 241 13.33 1.64 -12.14
N GLN A 242 13.95 1.73 -10.97
CA GLN A 242 14.43 0.56 -10.24
C GLN A 242 13.27 -0.34 -9.79
N ILE A 243 12.20 0.22 -9.24
CA ILE A 243 10.97 -0.49 -8.89
C ILE A 243 10.43 -1.23 -10.11
N TYR A 244 10.24 -0.52 -11.23
CA TYR A 244 9.73 -1.11 -12.47
C TYR A 244 10.62 -2.28 -12.93
N ARG A 245 11.95 -2.13 -12.92
CA ARG A 245 12.89 -3.21 -13.31
C ARG A 245 12.87 -4.40 -12.36
N ASN A 246 12.73 -4.17 -11.04
CA ASN A 246 12.66 -5.24 -10.04
C ASN A 246 11.43 -6.11 -10.29
N ILE A 247 10.27 -5.47 -10.48
CA ILE A 247 9.01 -6.17 -10.72
C ILE A 247 9.05 -6.87 -12.08
N LYS A 248 9.49 -6.18 -13.14
CA LYS A 248 9.55 -6.73 -14.50
C LYS A 248 10.33 -8.04 -14.59
N LYS A 249 11.44 -8.17 -13.85
CA LYS A 249 12.27 -9.38 -13.83
C LYS A 249 11.53 -10.63 -13.34
N VAL A 250 10.50 -10.49 -12.50
CA VAL A 250 9.70 -11.63 -11.99
C VAL A 250 8.88 -12.28 -13.10
N TYR A 251 8.57 -11.55 -14.16
CA TYR A 251 7.66 -11.95 -15.23
C TYR A 251 8.35 -12.25 -16.58
N GLN A 252 9.67 -12.12 -16.64
CA GLN A 252 10.47 -12.41 -17.82
C GLN A 252 10.91 -13.87 -17.82
#